data_AF-A0A238VIP0-F1
#
_entry.id   AF-A0A238VIP0-F1
#
_cell.length_a   1.000
_cell.length_b   1.000
_cell.length_c   1.000
_cell.angle_alpha   90.00
_cell.angle_beta   90.00
_cell.angle_gamma   90.00
#
_symmetry.space_group_name_H-M   'P 1'
#
loop_
_entity.id
_entity.type
_entity.pdbx_description
1 polymer ?
#
loop_
_entity_poly.entity_id
_entity_poly.type
_entity_poly.pdbx_seq_one_letter_code
_entity_poly.pdbx_strand_id
1 'polypeptide(L)'
;MEHDSGLMDLTRNERDILLAFHANAVTDPEQGMLGSTDKVRLHPTVVHMSQPTFHRTLKRLINRGFVRHVQGLPSGTYKLTEPETVGSY
;
A
#
# COMPACT_ATOMS: atom_id res chain seq x y z
N MET A 1 -25.20 -9.66 2.97
CA MET A 1 -24.37 -9.53 1.76
C MET A 1 -23.10 -8.87 2.21
N GLU A 2 -22.03 -9.65 2.30
CA GLU A 2 -20.82 -9.31 3.04
C GLU A 2 -20.10 -8.15 2.35
N HIS A 3 -19.88 -7.06 3.10
CA HIS A 3 -19.16 -5.88 2.63
C HIS A 3 -17.66 -6.19 2.50
N ASP A 4 -17.28 -6.88 1.43
CA ASP A 4 -15.91 -6.90 0.92
C ASP A 4 -15.62 -5.59 0.16
N SER A 5 -15.93 -4.45 0.79
CA SER A 5 -16.00 -3.14 0.14
C SER A 5 -14.72 -2.32 0.28
N GLY A 6 -13.67 -2.90 0.86
CA GLY A 6 -12.35 -2.26 0.94
C GLY A 6 -11.54 -2.44 -0.35
N LEU A 7 -11.60 -3.64 -0.96
CA LEU A 7 -10.77 -4.02 -2.11
C LEU A 7 -11.43 -3.80 -3.48
N MET A 8 -12.76 -3.83 -3.53
CA MET A 8 -13.54 -3.60 -4.76
C MET A 8 -13.69 -2.12 -5.13
N ASP A 9 -13.62 -1.21 -4.15
CA ASP A 9 -13.70 0.25 -4.38
C ASP A 9 -12.35 0.89 -4.74
N LEU A 10 -11.26 0.10 -4.68
CA LEU A 10 -9.94 0.54 -5.15
C LEU A 10 -9.94 0.66 -6.66
N THR A 11 -9.57 1.84 -7.15
CA THR A 11 -9.32 2.03 -8.58
C THR A 11 -8.16 1.13 -9.04
N ARG A 12 -8.10 0.87 -10.36
CA ARG A 12 -7.03 0.06 -10.95
C ARG A 12 -5.64 0.50 -10.49
N ASN A 13 -5.42 1.82 -10.39
CA ASN A 13 -4.15 2.39 -9.95
C ASN A 13 -3.85 2.10 -8.47
N GLU A 14 -4.86 2.14 -7.60
CA GLU A 14 -4.69 1.86 -6.17
C GLU A 14 -4.31 0.39 -5.94
N ARG A 15 -4.99 -0.52 -6.64
CA ARG A 15 -4.70 -1.96 -6.58
C ARG A 15 -3.30 -2.27 -7.11
N ASP A 16 -2.91 -1.59 -8.18
CA ASP A 16 -1.61 -1.76 -8.82
C ASP A 16 -0.45 -1.29 -7.91
N ILE A 17 -0.62 -0.13 -7.28
CA ILE A 17 0.32 0.35 -6.25
C ILE A 17 0.39 -0.62 -5.08
N LEU A 18 -0.75 -1.08 -4.55
CA LEU A 18 -0.77 -2.06 -3.46
C LEU A 18 -0.07 -3.36 -3.83
N LEU A 19 -0.34 -3.90 -5.02
CA LEU A 19 0.30 -5.11 -5.52
C LEU A 19 1.83 -4.93 -5.58
N ALA A 20 2.30 -3.81 -6.13
CA ALA A 20 3.71 -3.51 -6.18
C ALA A 20 4.33 -3.30 -4.79
N PHE A 21 3.58 -2.72 -3.86
CA PHE A 21 3.96 -2.63 -2.45
C PHE A 21 4.13 -4.00 -1.83
N HIS A 22 3.14 -4.90 -1.93
CA HIS A 22 3.22 -6.26 -1.42
C HIS A 22 4.34 -7.06 -2.09
N ALA A 23 4.52 -6.95 -3.40
CA ALA A 23 5.56 -7.64 -4.15
C ALA A 23 6.98 -7.20 -3.75
N ASN A 24 7.14 -5.95 -3.30
CA ASN A 24 8.42 -5.40 -2.82
C ASN A 24 8.48 -5.28 -1.30
N ALA A 25 7.46 -5.75 -0.59
CA ALA A 25 7.41 -5.63 0.84
C ALA A 25 8.40 -6.60 1.49
N VAL A 26 9.02 -6.13 2.56
CA VAL A 26 9.88 -6.91 3.42
C VAL A 26 9.15 -7.13 4.73
N THR A 27 9.08 -8.38 5.17
CA THR A 27 8.51 -8.71 6.48
C THR A 27 9.58 -8.46 7.53
N ASP A 28 9.37 -7.42 8.32
CA ASP A 28 10.19 -7.10 9.47
C ASP A 28 9.57 -7.71 10.74
N PRO A 29 10.36 -8.39 11.60
CA PRO A 29 9.85 -9.05 12.79
C PRO A 29 9.33 -8.09 13.86
N GLU A 30 9.77 -6.83 13.86
CA GLU A 30 9.38 -5.83 14.87
C GLU A 30 8.28 -4.89 14.34
N GLN A 31 8.35 -4.53 13.06
CA GLN A 31 7.50 -3.53 12.43
C GLN A 31 6.43 -4.13 11.52
N GLY A 32 6.53 -5.41 11.15
CA GLY A 32 5.60 -6.10 10.24
C GLY A 32 5.95 -5.89 8.77
N MET A 33 4.95 -5.88 7.89
CA MET A 33 5.18 -5.76 6.44
C MET A 33 5.52 -4.31 6.07
N LEU A 34 6.75 -4.07 5.61
CA LEU A 34 7.27 -2.76 5.21
C LEU A 34 7.51 -2.71 3.71
N GLY A 35 7.10 -1.64 3.04
CA GLY A 35 7.37 -1.42 1.62
C GLY A 35 7.96 -0.04 1.34
N SER A 36 8.88 0.02 0.39
CA SER A 36 9.58 1.25 0.02
C SER A 36 9.00 1.82 -1.27
N THR A 37 8.56 3.09 -1.25
CA THR A 37 8.03 3.75 -2.46
C THR A 37 9.03 3.81 -3.60
N ASP A 38 10.33 3.83 -3.30
CA ASP A 38 11.39 3.82 -4.30
C ASP A 38 11.33 2.55 -5.16
N LYS A 39 11.30 1.37 -4.51
CA LYS A 39 11.14 0.08 -5.20
C LYS A 39 9.78 -0.06 -5.88
N VAL A 40 8.71 0.41 -5.25
CA VAL A 40 7.36 0.36 -5.82
C VAL A 40 7.27 1.16 -7.12
N ARG A 41 7.92 2.33 -7.20
CA ARG A 41 7.95 3.14 -8.44
C ARG A 41 8.72 2.47 -9.58
N LEU A 42 9.65 1.58 -9.27
CA LEU A 42 10.40 0.79 -10.26
C LEU A 42 9.63 -0.44 -10.75
N HIS A 43 8.53 -0.80 -10.08
CA HIS A 43 7.76 -1.99 -10.44
C HIS A 43 7.02 -1.79 -11.77
N PRO A 44 7.01 -2.77 -12.70
CA PRO A 44 6.44 -2.64 -14.05
C PRO A 44 4.97 -2.24 -14.08
N THR A 45 4.24 -2.55 -13.02
CA THR A 45 2.83 -2.22 -12.88
C THR A 45 2.62 -0.75 -12.48
N VAL A 46 3.59 -0.11 -11.83
CA VAL A 46 3.47 1.30 -11.37
C VAL A 46 4.36 2.26 -12.14
N VAL A 47 5.42 1.76 -12.77
CA VAL A 47 6.43 2.56 -13.49
C VAL A 47 5.82 3.40 -14.62
N HIS A 48 4.70 2.96 -15.19
CA HIS A 48 3.97 3.70 -16.21
C HIS A 48 3.12 4.85 -15.64
N MET A 49 2.96 4.93 -14.31
CA MET A 49 2.19 6.00 -13.68
C MET A 49 3.04 7.27 -13.54
N SER A 50 2.45 8.40 -13.93
CA SER A 50 3.07 9.70 -13.67
C SER A 50 3.19 9.98 -12.18
N GLN A 51 4.25 10.70 -11.78
CA GLN A 51 4.46 11.15 -10.41
C GLN A 51 3.22 11.76 -9.71
N PRO A 52 2.47 12.71 -10.32
CA PRO A 52 1.27 13.26 -9.68
C PRO A 52 0.18 12.21 -9.42
N THR A 53 0.01 11.25 -10.31
CA THR A 53 -0.94 10.14 -10.15
C THR A 53 -0.50 9.26 -8.99
N PHE A 54 0.77 8.87 -8.95
CA PHE A 54 1.33 8.06 -7.86
C PHE A 54 1.11 8.70 -6.49
N HIS A 55 1.45 9.99 -6.33
CA HIS A 55 1.27 10.68 -5.05
C HIS A 55 -0.21 10.83 -4.65
N ARG A 56 -1.12 11.11 -5.60
CA ARG A 56 -2.56 11.17 -5.31
C ARG A 56 -3.10 9.81 -4.85
N THR A 57 -2.73 8.75 -5.56
CA THR A 57 -3.14 7.38 -5.25
C THR A 57 -2.57 6.92 -3.92
N LEU A 58 -1.28 7.16 -3.66
CA LEU A 58 -0.64 6.88 -2.38
C LEU A 58 -1.33 7.62 -1.24
N LYS A 59 -1.65 8.91 -1.41
CA LYS A 59 -2.38 9.70 -0.40
C LYS A 59 -3.75 9.10 -0.10
N ARG A 60 -4.46 8.57 -1.09
CA ARG A 60 -5.73 7.85 -0.89
C ARG A 60 -5.54 6.57 -0.11
N LEU A 61 -4.52 5.76 -0.46
CA LEU A 61 -4.20 4.52 0.26
C LEU A 61 -3.85 4.79 1.73
N ILE A 62 -3.08 5.86 1.99
CA ILE A 62 -2.78 6.31 3.36
C ILE A 62 -4.07 6.72 4.09
N ASN A 63 -4.92 7.50 3.43
CA ASN A 63 -6.17 7.99 4.03
C ASN A 63 -7.17 6.86 4.32
N ARG A 64 -7.20 5.83 3.48
CA ARG A 64 -7.99 4.61 3.70
C ARG A 64 -7.39 3.68 4.77
N GLY A 65 -6.14 3.89 5.18
CA GLY A 65 -5.48 3.10 6.21
C GLY A 65 -4.77 1.84 5.73
N PHE A 66 -4.69 1.61 4.42
CA PHE A 66 -3.97 0.45 3.85
C PHE A 66 -2.44 0.58 3.99
N VAL A 67 -1.93 1.81 4.03
CA VAL A 67 -0.50 2.08 4.24
C VAL A 67 -0.33 3.19 5.24
N ARG A 68 0.69 3.10 6.10
CA ARG A 68 1.02 4.16 7.07
C ARG A 68 2.51 4.42 7.14
N HIS A 69 2.86 5.65 7.46
CA HIS A 69 4.24 6.00 7.76
C HIS A 69 4.65 5.39 9.10
N VAL A 70 5.83 4.78 9.14
CA VAL A 70 6.46 4.32 10.37
C VAL A 70 7.48 5.36 10.79
N GLN A 71 7.37 5.87 12.01
CA GLN A 71 8.37 6.75 12.60
C GLN A 71 9.59 5.91 12.97
N GLY A 72 10.77 6.28 12.46
CA GLY A 72 12.03 5.57 12.71
C GLY A 72 12.64 4.88 11.48
N LEU A 73 11.93 4.84 10.35
CA LEU A 73 12.44 4.29 9.08
C LEU A 73 12.90 5.41 8.12
N PRO A 74 13.80 5.09 7.16
CA PRO A 74 14.23 6.04 6.15
C PRO A 74 13.05 6.62 5.36
N SER A 75 13.23 7.86 4.89
CA SER A 75 12.23 8.57 4.10
C SER A 75 11.85 7.75 2.87
N GLY A 76 10.55 7.42 2.74
CA GLY A 76 10.05 6.59 1.64
C GLY A 76 9.70 5.15 2.02
N THR A 77 9.85 4.76 3.29
CA THR A 77 9.35 3.47 3.78
C THR A 77 7.97 3.63 4.45
N TYR A 78 7.07 2.70 4.13
CA TYR A 78 5.70 2.66 4.61
C TYR A 78 5.40 1.27 5.13
N LYS A 79 4.65 1.18 6.21
CA LYS A 79 4.08 -0.07 6.68
C LYS A 79 2.78 -0.35 5.94
N LEU A 80 2.67 -1.55 5.38
CA LEU A 80 1.42 -2.04 4.85
C LEU A 80 0.58 -2.54 6.03
N THR A 81 -0.63 -2.00 6.14
CA THR A 81 -1.68 -2.56 6.97
C THR A 81 -2.54 -3.38 6.03
N GLU A 82 -2.43 -4.70 6.12
CA GLU A 82 -3.48 -5.55 5.60
C GLU A 82 -4.76 -5.15 6.33
N PRO A 83 -5.90 -5.00 5.63
CA PRO A 83 -7.16 -4.90 6.33
C PRO A 83 -7.26 -6.20 7.13
N GLU A 84 -7.06 -6.09 8.44
CA GLU A 84 -7.43 -7.14 9.36
C GLU A 84 -8.83 -7.56 8.95
N THR A 85 -8.98 -8.79 8.47
CA THR A 85 -10.28 -9.42 8.36
C THR A 85 -10.77 -9.44 9.78
N VAL A 86 -11.52 -8.39 10.16
CA VAL A 86 -12.12 -8.28 11.47
C VAL A 86 -13.03 -9.49 11.54
N GLY A 87 -12.56 -10.52 12.24
CA GLY A 87 -13.32 -11.72 12.49
C GLY A 87 -14.59 -11.26 13.19
N SER A 88 -15.70 -11.31 12.47
CA SER A 88 -17.01 -11.23 13.11
C SER A 88 -17.45 -12.66 13.37
N TYR A 89 -17.22 -13.04 14.63
CA TYR A 89 -17.80 -14.16 15.35
C TYR A 89 -19.34 -14.14 15.29
#